data_AF-A0AB39HKD0-F1
#
_entry.id   AF-A0AB39HKD0-F1
#
_cell.length_a   1.000
_cell.length_b   1.000
_cell.length_c   1.000
_cell.angle_alpha   90.00
_cell.angle_beta   90.00
_cell.angle_gamma   90.00
#
_symmetry.space_group_name_H-M   'P 1'
#
loop_
_entity.id
_entity.type
_entity.pdbx_description
1 polymer ?
#
loop_
_entity_poly.entity_id
_entity_poly.type
_entity_poly.pdbx_seq_one_letter_code
_entity_poly.pdbx_strand_id
1 'polypeptide(L)' 'MNRKKKINQILKAKKKKQNAKLHSNNKPRYISKAEREKQSLEQGETVAVEDME' A
#
# COMPACT_ATOMS: atom_id res chain seq x y z
N MET A 1 11.16 36.35 -4.75
CA MET A 1 11.18 35.25 -3.76
C MET A 1 12.61 35.07 -3.24
N ASN A 2 12.86 35.36 -1.96
CA ASN A 2 14.19 35.17 -1.37
C ASN A 2 14.72 33.76 -1.64
N ARG A 3 16.02 33.63 -1.94
CA ARG A 3 16.70 32.36 -2.27
C ARG A 3 16.35 31.23 -1.29
N LYS A 4 16.29 31.54 0.02
CA LYS A 4 15.85 30.61 1.08
C LYS A 4 14.44 30.05 0.84
N LYS A 5 13.47 30.89 0.47
CA LYS A 5 12.08 30.47 0.18
C LYS A 5 12.03 29.55 -1.06
N LYS A 6 12.82 29.85 -2.10
CA LYS A 6 12.90 29.04 -3.32
C LYS A 6 13.43 27.63 -3.06
N ILE A 7 14.52 27.53 -2.29
CA ILE A 7 15.12 26.25 -1.92
C ILE A 7 14.12 25.40 -1.12
N ASN A 8 13.45 26.00 -0.14
CA ASN A 8 12.46 25.29 0.67
C ASN A 8 11.26 24.78 -0.15
N GLN A 9 10.78 25.55 -1.13
CA GLN A 9 9.74 25.08 -2.05
C GLN A 9 10.20 23.88 -2.88
N ILE A 10 11.42 23.92 -3.44
CA ILE A 10 11.97 22.83 -4.25
C ILE A 10 12.11 21.55 -3.41
N LEU A 11 12.63 21.66 -2.18
CA LEU A 11 12.78 20.51 -1.28
C LEU A 11 11.44 19.88 -0.91
N LYS A 12 10.42 20.70 -0.60
CA LYS A 12 9.06 20.22 -0.33
C LYS A 12 8.45 19.52 -1.54
N ALA A 13 8.63 20.06 -2.74
CA ALA A 13 8.14 19.45 -3.98
C ALA A 13 8.79 18.10 -4.26
N LYS A 14 10.12 17.99 -4.07
CA LYS A 14 10.85 16.71 -4.20
C LYS A 14 10.36 15.67 -3.19
N LYS A 15 10.20 16.06 -1.92
CA LYS A 15 9.67 15.18 -0.86
C LYS A 15 8.27 14.68 -1.20
N LYS A 16 7.37 15.57 -1.68
CA LYS A 16 6.01 15.19 -2.10
C LYS A 16 6.04 14.20 -3.26
N LYS A 17 6.92 14.39 -4.26
CA LYS A 17 7.07 13.48 -5.40
C LYS A 17 7.59 12.09 -4.98
N GLN A 18 8.50 12.03 -4.01
CA GLN A 18 8.99 10.76 -3.45
C GLN A 18 7.89 10.04 -2.68
N ASN A 19 7.18 10.74 -1.81
CA ASN A 19 6.09 10.16 -1.01
C ASN A 19 4.91 9.69 -1.88
N ALA A 20 4.63 10.37 -2.99
CA ALA A 20 3.58 9.94 -3.92
C ALA A 20 3.85 8.57 -4.55
N LYS A 21 5.13 8.18 -4.71
CA LYS A 21 5.52 6.85 -5.19
C LYS A 21 5.40 5.77 -4.13
N LEU A 22 5.50 6.14 -2.85
CA LEU A 22 5.41 5.23 -1.70
C LEU A 22 3.98 5.11 -1.17
N HIS A 23 3.02 5.86 -1.72
CA HIS A 23 1.64 5.77 -1.28
C HIS A 23 1.00 4.49 -1.82
N SER A 24 0.92 3.46 -0.99
CA SER A 24 -0.02 2.37 -1.20
C SER A 24 -1.44 2.86 -0.88
N ASN A 25 -2.40 2.47 -1.71
CA ASN A 25 -3.81 2.68 -1.37
C ASN A 25 -4.12 1.82 -0.13
N ASN A 26 -4.41 2.47 1.00
CA ASN A 26 -4.81 1.79 2.25
C ASN A 26 -6.25 1.24 2.18
N LYS A 27 -6.87 1.27 0.99
CA LYS A 27 -8.20 0.70 0.76
C LYS A 27 -8.00 -0.73 0.28
N PRO A 28 -8.64 -1.73 0.93
CA PRO A 28 -8.64 -3.06 0.36
C PRO A 28 -9.26 -2.99 -1.04
N ARG A 29 -8.61 -3.62 -2.01
CA ARG A 29 -9.15 -3.75 -3.36
C ARG A 29 -10.53 -4.38 -3.24
N TYR A 30 -11.54 -3.83 -3.91
CA TYR A 30 -12.84 -4.49 -3.97
C TYR A 30 -12.65 -5.80 -4.73
N ILE A 31 -12.95 -6.90 -4.05
CA ILE A 31 -12.86 -8.26 -4.55
C ILE A 31 -14.31 -8.78 -4.58
N SER A 32 -14.68 -9.45 -5.67
CA SER A 32 -16.03 -10.00 -5.84
C SER A 32 -16.34 -11.05 -4.76
N LYS A 33 -17.62 -11.35 -4.52
CA LYS A 33 -18.00 -12.36 -3.50
C LYS A 33 -17.33 -13.72 -3.76
N ALA A 34 -17.33 -14.16 -5.02
CA ALA A 34 -16.71 -15.42 -5.44
C ALA A 34 -15.18 -15.44 -5.19
N GLU A 35 -14.48 -14.34 -5.48
CA GLU A 35 -13.04 -14.27 -5.21
C GLU A 35 -12.72 -14.17 -3.71
N ARG A 36 -13.59 -13.56 -2.91
CA ARG A 36 -13.42 -13.53 -1.45
C ARG A 36 -13.58 -14.92 -0.83
N GLU A 37 -14.57 -15.68 -1.28
CA GLU A 37 -14.78 -17.07 -0.87
C GLU A 37 -13.57 -17.93 -1.25
N LYS A 38 -13.07 -17.78 -2.49
CA LYS A 38 -11.87 -18.46 -2.96
C LYS A 38 -10.62 -18.15 -2.12
N GLN A 39 -10.39 -16.87 -1.79
CA GLN A 39 -9.28 -16.47 -0.92
C GLN A 39 -9.42 -16.97 0.51
N SER A 40 -10.63 -17.04 1.06
CA SER A 40 -10.85 -17.59 2.40
C SER A 40 -10.63 -19.11 2.48
N LEU A 41 -10.95 -19.83 1.41
CA LEU A 41 -10.66 -21.27 1.28
C LEU A 41 -9.16 -21.51 1.17
N GLU A 42 -8.46 -20.77 0.30
CA GLU A 42 -6.99 -20.88 0.14
C GLU A 42 -6.24 -20.49 1.42
N GLN A 43 -6.68 -19.44 2.15
CA GLN A 43 -6.07 -19.06 3.44
C GLN A 43 -6.36 -20.07 4.55
N GLY A 44 -7.55 -20.67 4.58
CA GLY A 44 -7.89 -21.71 5.54
C GLY A 44 -7.07 -22.99 5.33
N GLU A 45 -6.76 -23.32 4.07
CA GLU A 45 -5.93 -24.47 3.70
C GLU A 45 -4.46 -24.24 4.06
N THR A 46 -3.91 -23.03 3.89
CA THR A 46 -2.52 -22.73 4.27
C THR A 46 -2.30 -22.72 5.79
N VAL A 47 -3.27 -22.22 6.57
CA VAL A 47 -3.15 -22.17 8.04
C VAL A 47 -3.26 -23.57 8.66
N ALA A 48 -4.09 -24.45 8.10
CA ALA A 48 -4.22 -25.83 8.60
C ALA A 48 -2.98 -26.70 8.35
N VAL A 49 -2.15 -26.36 7.35
CA VAL A 49 -0.90 -27.07 7.04
C VAL A 49 0.24 -26.59 7.94
N GLU A 50 0.28 -25.29 8.30
CA GLU A 50 1.28 -24.75 9.24
C GLU A 50 1.04 -25.20 10.69
N ASP A 51 -0.20 -25.46 11.11
CA ASP A 51 -0.50 -25.98 12.46
C ASP A 51 -0.23 -27.50 12.62
N MET A 52 0.16 -28.21 11.54
CA MET A 52 0.50 -29.63 11.55
C MET A 52 2.01 -29.95 11.40
N GLU A 53 2.88 -28.93 11.27
CA GLU A 53 4.36 -29.06 11.32
C GLU A 53 4.92 -28.58 12.67
#